data_AF-A0A2V9WNU4-F1
#
_entry.id   AF-A0A2V9WNU4-F1
#
_cell.length_a   1.000
_cell.length_b   1.000
_cell.length_c   1.000
_cell.angle_alpha   90.00
_cell.angle_beta   90.00
_cell.angle_gamma   90.00
#
_symmetry.space_group_name_H-M   'P 1'
#
loop_
_entity.id
_entity.type
_entity.pdbx_description
1 polymer ?
#
loop_
_entity_poly.entity_id
_entity_poly.type
_entity_poly.pdbx_seq_one_letter_code
_entity_poly.pdbx_strand_id
1 'polypeptide(L)'
;MTATRSSWDGPETRPAVRHAFDKLTKCGTLALGAEIFASETEKKLVPHTCKVRPCPSCGHRATLLWQRDRWCALPDIPYVGIVFTMPDLLWPIFRQNRHLLHGLPKLGAAVIGQWAKLKYGVRLPIMVIPHTFGGRLNFNTHLHVLISGGGLQESEGRWVNSLVFDERNDKSKMMRMWRFAVIAYLRAALEANVLTSDLSHKKLRARLKKQYERWWSIDIDHFASKGHFLRYAGRYVRRPPIAQYRFTKITDREVRFWTKDKVQKRRVSVSYTPEEFVAILAEHVLDRYRHAIRYFGLLAPGTKARTSAAVFALLGQPTRPRPRRLGWAFSLRRDFGVDPLTDRLGKPMRWVGRLKSRV
;
A
#
# COMPACT_ATOMS: atom_id res chain seq x y z
N MET A 1 21.08 -4.37 5.45
CA MET A 1 20.47 -3.59 6.56
C MET A 1 21.48 -3.40 7.68
N THR A 2 21.84 -4.42 8.47
CA THR A 2 22.86 -4.26 9.54
C THR A 2 24.24 -3.93 8.97
N ALA A 3 24.71 -4.71 7.99
CA ALA A 3 26.00 -4.48 7.31
C ALA A 3 26.10 -3.11 6.61
N THR A 4 24.95 -2.53 6.26
CA THR A 4 24.86 -1.26 5.52
C THR A 4 24.45 -0.10 6.42
N ARG A 5 24.60 -0.20 7.76
CA ARG A 5 24.07 0.81 8.71
C ARG A 5 24.56 2.23 8.41
N SER A 6 25.83 2.38 8.08
CA SER A 6 26.44 3.66 7.71
C SER A 6 25.77 4.34 6.50
N SER A 7 25.12 3.59 5.61
CA SER A 7 24.49 4.14 4.40
C SER A 7 23.09 4.72 4.62
N TRP A 8 22.45 4.43 5.76
CA TRP A 8 21.08 4.88 6.04
C TRP A 8 20.89 5.49 7.43
N ASP A 9 21.84 5.36 8.35
CA ASP A 9 21.76 5.91 9.71
C ASP A 9 22.53 7.23 9.83
N GLY A 10 22.27 8.16 8.90
CA GLY A 10 22.92 9.47 8.83
C GLY A 10 21.91 10.64 8.83
N PRO A 11 22.35 11.88 9.13
CA PRO A 11 21.48 13.05 9.28
C PRO A 11 20.63 13.34 8.03
N GLU A 12 21.21 13.16 6.84
CA GLU A 12 20.56 13.35 5.53
C GLU A 12 19.45 12.34 5.22
N THR A 13 19.44 11.19 5.91
CA THR A 13 18.41 10.18 5.70
C THR A 13 17.11 10.59 6.41
N ARG A 14 15.96 10.47 5.72
CA ARG A 14 14.66 10.81 6.32
C ARG A 14 14.46 10.11 7.69
N PRO A 15 13.99 10.81 8.74
CA PRO A 15 13.80 10.20 10.07
C PRO A 15 12.92 8.95 10.07
N ALA A 16 11.90 8.91 9.20
CA ALA A 16 11.03 7.75 9.04
C ALA A 16 11.77 6.52 8.48
N VAL A 17 12.76 6.71 7.62
CA VAL A 17 13.64 5.65 7.10
C VAL A 17 14.52 5.13 8.23
N ARG A 18 15.26 6.01 8.91
CA ARG A 18 16.14 5.63 10.05
C ARG A 18 15.38 4.81 11.07
N HIS A 19 14.22 5.31 11.51
CA HIS A 19 13.36 4.61 12.47
C HIS A 19 12.89 3.24 11.94
N ALA A 20 12.43 3.17 10.69
CA ALA A 20 11.93 1.92 10.13
C ALA A 20 13.04 0.87 9.97
N PHE A 21 14.22 1.28 9.52
CA PHE A 21 15.36 0.39 9.29
C PHE A 21 16.01 -0.05 10.59
N ASP A 22 16.17 0.84 11.58
CA ASP A 22 16.67 0.43 12.90
C ASP A 22 15.74 -0.61 13.54
N LYS A 23 14.43 -0.36 13.58
CA LYS A 23 13.48 -1.37 14.09
C LYS A 23 13.49 -2.66 13.28
N LEU A 24 13.71 -2.58 11.97
CA LEU A 24 13.83 -3.76 11.11
C LEU A 24 15.03 -4.63 11.53
N THR A 25 16.20 -4.03 11.81
CA THR A 25 17.39 -4.77 12.26
C THR A 25 17.20 -5.47 13.61
N LYS A 26 16.28 -4.97 14.44
CA LYS A 26 15.94 -5.52 15.76
C LYS A 26 14.73 -6.47 15.73
N CYS A 27 14.14 -6.73 14.57
CA CYS A 27 12.90 -7.50 14.47
C CYS A 27 13.11 -8.95 14.90
N GLY A 28 12.34 -9.41 15.89
CA GLY A 28 12.41 -10.80 16.36
C GLY A 28 13.63 -11.08 17.25
N THR A 29 14.31 -10.05 17.74
CA THR A 29 15.37 -10.17 18.74
C THR A 29 14.92 -9.64 20.10
N LEU A 30 15.63 -10.00 21.16
CA LEU A 30 15.33 -9.54 22.52
C LEU A 30 15.49 -8.01 22.69
N ALA A 31 16.12 -7.31 21.74
CA ALA A 31 16.23 -5.86 21.76
C ALA A 31 14.85 -5.17 21.79
N LEU A 32 13.82 -5.77 21.18
CA LEU A 32 12.44 -5.25 21.21
C LEU A 32 11.61 -5.78 22.39
N GLY A 33 12.22 -6.53 23.31
CA GLY A 33 11.52 -7.25 24.37
C GLY A 33 10.95 -8.60 23.91
N ALA A 34 10.31 -9.32 24.83
CA ALA A 34 9.77 -10.65 24.57
C ALA A 34 8.60 -10.98 25.51
N GLU A 35 7.69 -11.83 25.06
CA GLU A 35 6.78 -12.56 25.97
C GLU A 35 7.50 -13.81 26.50
N ILE A 36 7.22 -14.18 27.75
CA ILE A 36 7.83 -15.34 28.41
C ILE A 36 6.75 -16.38 28.62
N PHE A 37 6.99 -17.58 28.08
CA PHE A 37 6.15 -18.75 28.30
C PHE A 37 6.95 -19.83 29.04
N ALA A 38 6.29 -20.59 29.91
CA ALA A 38 6.93 -21.66 30.65
C ALA A 38 6.03 -22.90 30.75
N SER A 39 6.66 -24.07 30.75
CA SER A 39 6.11 -25.31 31.29
C SER A 39 6.91 -25.70 32.53
N GLU A 40 6.67 -26.88 33.07
CA GLU A 40 7.48 -27.47 34.15
C GLU A 40 8.93 -27.73 33.72
N THR A 41 9.18 -27.92 32.42
CA THR A 41 10.48 -28.41 31.93
C THR A 41 11.32 -27.35 31.25
N GLU A 42 10.72 -26.28 30.72
CA GLU A 42 11.48 -25.21 30.07
C GLU A 42 10.76 -23.86 30.04
N LYS A 43 11.56 -22.81 29.79
CA LYS A 43 11.10 -21.44 29.55
C LYS A 43 11.47 -21.02 28.13
N LYS A 44 10.53 -20.35 27.46
CA LYS A 44 10.68 -19.88 26.09
C LYS A 44 10.45 -18.38 26.02
N LEU A 45 11.42 -17.68 25.45
CA LEU A 45 11.30 -16.27 25.10
C LEU A 45 10.73 -16.16 23.69
N VAL A 46 9.69 -15.35 23.53
CA VAL A 46 9.06 -15.04 22.25
C VAL A 46 9.32 -13.56 21.94
N PRO A 47 10.37 -13.24 21.16
CA PRO A 47 10.74 -11.86 20.88
C PRO A 47 9.65 -11.08 20.16
N HIS A 48 9.54 -9.80 20.49
CA HIS A 48 8.61 -8.91 19.81
C HIS A 48 9.08 -8.60 18.38
N THR A 49 8.11 -8.31 17.52
CA THR A 49 8.37 -7.99 16.11
C THR A 49 8.32 -6.48 15.87
N CYS A 50 9.04 -6.00 14.85
CA CYS A 50 9.21 -4.57 14.60
C CYS A 50 7.94 -3.83 14.16
N LYS A 51 6.99 -4.55 13.53
CA LYS A 51 5.73 -4.03 12.97
C LYS A 51 5.90 -2.94 11.90
N VAL A 52 7.10 -2.76 11.35
CA VAL A 52 7.36 -1.77 10.29
C VAL A 52 7.06 -2.35 8.90
N ARG A 53 6.64 -1.49 7.96
CA ARG A 53 6.28 -1.87 6.57
C ARG A 53 7.44 -2.52 5.79
N PRO A 54 8.70 -2.06 5.91
CA PRO A 54 9.82 -2.66 5.18
C PRO A 54 10.19 -4.08 5.65
N CYS A 55 9.62 -4.58 6.76
CA CYS A 55 9.82 -5.96 7.18
C CYS A 55 8.93 -6.90 6.37
N PRO A 56 9.49 -7.88 5.63
CA PRO A 56 8.70 -8.85 4.87
C PRO A 56 7.69 -9.61 5.74
N SER A 57 8.13 -10.13 6.90
CA SER A 57 7.28 -10.94 7.80
C SER A 57 6.19 -10.11 8.47
N CYS A 58 6.54 -8.95 9.06
CA CYS A 58 5.56 -8.09 9.71
C CYS A 58 4.57 -7.50 8.69
N GLY A 59 5.08 -7.06 7.54
CA GLY A 59 4.28 -6.51 6.45
C GLY A 59 3.31 -7.54 5.88
N HIS A 60 3.76 -8.79 5.69
CA HIS A 60 2.91 -9.89 5.26
C HIS A 60 1.79 -10.16 6.27
N ARG A 61 2.12 -10.31 7.56
CA ARG A 61 1.10 -10.51 8.61
C ARG A 61 0.12 -9.35 8.69
N ALA A 62 0.59 -8.11 8.55
CA ALA A 62 -0.26 -6.93 8.52
C ALA A 62 -1.19 -6.92 7.28
N THR A 63 -0.71 -7.38 6.12
CA THR A 63 -1.55 -7.57 4.93
C THR A 63 -2.63 -8.62 5.17
N LEU A 64 -2.31 -9.78 5.77
CA LEU A 64 -3.31 -10.84 6.04
C LEU A 64 -4.41 -10.37 6.99
N LEU A 65 -4.04 -9.69 8.08
CA LEU A 65 -5.00 -9.11 9.01
C LEU A 65 -5.89 -8.05 8.33
N TRP A 66 -5.29 -7.22 7.48
CA TRP A 66 -6.02 -6.24 6.70
C TRP A 66 -6.99 -6.89 5.70
N GLN A 67 -6.57 -7.95 4.98
CA GLN A 67 -7.43 -8.68 4.06
C GLN A 67 -8.64 -9.29 4.76
N ARG A 68 -8.46 -9.89 5.94
CA ARG A 68 -9.57 -10.43 6.75
C ARG A 68 -10.56 -9.35 7.14
N ASP A 69 -10.04 -8.23 7.66
CA ASP A 69 -10.87 -7.10 8.09
C ASP A 69 -11.64 -6.48 6.91
N ARG A 70 -11.01 -6.38 5.73
CA ARG A 70 -11.69 -5.92 4.51
C ARG A 70 -12.66 -6.94 3.93
N TRP A 71 -12.40 -8.24 4.06
CA TRP A 71 -13.31 -9.29 3.61
C TRP A 71 -14.68 -9.17 4.29
N CYS A 72 -14.71 -8.92 5.60
CA CYS A 72 -15.95 -8.69 6.33
C CYS A 72 -16.59 -7.33 5.99
N ALA A 73 -15.78 -6.29 5.81
CA ALA A 73 -16.26 -4.92 5.60
C ALA A 73 -16.77 -4.61 4.19
N LEU A 74 -16.57 -5.50 3.23
CA LEU A 74 -16.89 -5.29 1.82
C LEU A 74 -17.96 -6.30 1.36
N PRO A 75 -18.97 -5.85 0.58
CA PRO A 75 -19.97 -6.73 0.01
C PRO A 75 -19.37 -7.64 -1.07
N ASP A 76 -20.05 -8.75 -1.33
CA ASP A 76 -19.73 -9.70 -2.39
C ASP A 76 -20.34 -9.23 -3.71
N ILE A 77 -19.56 -8.42 -4.41
CA ILE A 77 -19.87 -7.86 -5.72
C ILE A 77 -18.59 -7.85 -6.57
N PRO A 78 -18.68 -7.58 -7.88
CA PRO A 78 -17.51 -7.30 -8.70
C PRO A 78 -16.78 -6.02 -8.25
N TYR A 79 -15.49 -5.94 -8.54
CA TYR A 79 -14.66 -4.78 -8.25
C TYR A 79 -13.82 -4.41 -9.47
N VAL A 80 -13.39 -3.15 -9.54
CA VAL A 80 -12.55 -2.62 -10.62
C VAL A 80 -11.29 -2.00 -10.02
N GLY A 81 -10.16 -2.29 -10.65
CA GLY A 81 -8.86 -1.68 -10.37
C GLY A 81 -8.53 -0.67 -11.44
N ILE A 82 -8.10 0.51 -11.04
CA ILE A 82 -7.68 1.58 -11.94
C ILE A 82 -6.29 2.02 -11.51
N VAL A 83 -5.33 1.99 -12.42
CA VAL A 83 -3.98 2.49 -12.19
C VAL A 83 -3.86 3.88 -12.80
N PHE A 84 -3.84 4.90 -11.95
CA PHE A 84 -3.51 6.26 -12.37
C PHE A 84 -2.00 6.45 -12.37
N THR A 85 -1.43 6.54 -13.57
CA THR A 85 -0.01 6.85 -13.79
C THR A 85 0.17 8.32 -14.18
N MET A 86 1.41 8.78 -14.22
CA MET A 86 1.77 10.07 -14.79
C MET A 86 3.12 9.96 -15.51
N PRO A 87 3.45 10.89 -16.43
CA PRO A 87 4.74 10.94 -17.09
C PRO A 87 5.90 10.91 -16.10
N ASP A 88 6.96 10.18 -16.45
CA ASP A 88 8.19 10.01 -15.67
C ASP A 88 8.85 11.34 -15.30
N LEU A 89 8.76 12.34 -16.17
CA LEU A 89 9.25 13.70 -15.94
C LEU A 89 8.57 14.42 -14.75
N LEU A 90 7.43 13.93 -14.26
CA LEU A 90 6.78 14.47 -13.06
C LEU A 90 7.22 13.75 -11.78
N TRP A 91 7.75 12.53 -11.85
CA TRP A 91 8.11 11.78 -10.65
C TRP A 91 9.22 12.45 -9.83
N PRO A 92 10.29 13.02 -10.42
CA PRO A 92 11.31 13.74 -9.65
C PRO A 92 10.76 14.91 -8.84
N ILE A 93 9.75 15.62 -9.37
CA ILE A 93 9.08 16.72 -8.65
C ILE A 93 8.47 16.19 -7.36
N PHE A 94 7.73 15.08 -7.41
CA PHE A 94 7.17 14.44 -6.22
C PHE A 94 8.21 13.78 -5.31
N ARG A 95 9.32 13.31 -5.88
CA ARG A 95 10.43 12.74 -5.10
C ARG A 95 11.11 13.81 -4.23
N GLN A 96 11.37 14.98 -4.81
CA GLN A 96 11.90 16.16 -4.09
C GLN A 96 10.86 16.74 -3.12
N ASN A 97 9.59 16.77 -3.52
CA ASN A 97 8.48 17.36 -2.76
C ASN A 97 7.55 16.29 -2.17
N ARG A 98 8.08 15.43 -1.30
CA ARG A 98 7.34 14.26 -0.78
C ARG A 98 6.05 14.60 -0.06
N HIS A 99 5.94 15.79 0.53
CA HIS A 99 4.70 16.27 1.16
C HIS A 99 3.53 16.35 0.16
N LEU A 100 3.81 16.56 -1.13
CA LEU A 100 2.79 16.59 -2.18
C LEU A 100 2.23 15.19 -2.50
N LEU A 101 2.95 14.11 -2.20
CA LEU A 101 2.45 12.74 -2.38
C LEU A 101 1.16 12.47 -1.58
N HIS A 102 0.93 13.21 -0.49
CA HIS A 102 -0.23 13.04 0.37
C HIS A 102 -1.54 13.56 -0.23
N GLY A 103 -1.45 14.49 -1.18
CA GLY A 103 -2.60 15.01 -1.91
C GLY A 103 -3.10 14.05 -2.99
N LEU A 104 -2.20 13.28 -3.62
CA LEU A 104 -2.51 12.42 -4.77
C LEU A 104 -3.70 11.46 -4.52
N PRO A 105 -3.80 10.74 -3.38
CA PRO A 105 -4.93 9.86 -3.15
C PRO A 105 -6.29 10.57 -3.17
N LYS A 106 -6.36 11.81 -2.66
CA LYS A 106 -7.60 12.61 -2.66
C LYS A 106 -7.98 13.00 -4.09
N LEU A 107 -7.00 13.40 -4.90
CA LEU A 107 -7.21 13.74 -6.30
C LEU A 107 -7.72 12.53 -7.10
N GLY A 108 -7.06 11.37 -6.96
CA GLY A 108 -7.46 10.15 -7.65
C GLY A 108 -8.88 9.69 -7.25
N ALA A 109 -9.22 9.77 -5.97
CA ALA A 109 -10.57 9.47 -5.51
C ALA A 109 -11.61 10.48 -6.02
N ALA A 110 -11.27 11.76 -6.09
CA ALA A 110 -12.16 12.80 -6.61
C ALA A 110 -12.46 12.59 -8.11
N VAL A 111 -11.45 12.23 -8.91
CA VAL A 111 -11.63 11.91 -10.34
C VAL A 111 -12.66 10.79 -10.52
N ILE A 112 -12.48 9.69 -9.79
CA ILE A 112 -13.41 8.55 -9.84
C ILE A 112 -14.80 8.91 -9.32
N GLY A 113 -14.87 9.61 -8.18
CA GLY A 113 -16.14 10.01 -7.59
C GLY A 113 -16.94 10.93 -8.51
N GLN A 114 -16.26 11.88 -9.17
CA GLN A 114 -16.89 12.78 -10.13
C GLN A 114 -17.34 12.04 -11.39
N TRP A 115 -16.51 11.14 -11.95
CA TRP A 115 -16.92 10.31 -13.08
C TRP A 115 -18.18 9.49 -12.75
N ALA A 116 -18.19 8.80 -11.59
CA ALA A 116 -19.32 7.97 -11.18
C ALA A 116 -20.59 8.79 -10.94
N LYS A 117 -20.46 9.98 -10.33
CA LYS A 117 -21.58 10.90 -10.12
C LYS A 117 -22.15 11.41 -11.45
N LEU A 118 -21.30 11.86 -12.37
CA LEU A 118 -21.76 12.43 -13.64
C LEU A 118 -22.38 11.40 -14.56
N LYS A 119 -21.83 10.17 -14.60
CA LYS A 119 -22.31 9.13 -15.52
C LYS A 119 -23.48 8.33 -14.96
N TYR A 120 -23.53 8.12 -13.64
CA TYR A 120 -24.47 7.19 -13.02
C TYR A 120 -25.25 7.77 -11.83
N GLY A 121 -24.92 8.97 -11.36
CA GLY A 121 -25.56 9.54 -10.16
C GLY A 121 -25.24 8.80 -8.86
N VAL A 122 -24.17 7.98 -8.82
CA VAL A 122 -23.87 7.11 -7.68
C VAL A 122 -22.64 7.54 -6.90
N ARG A 123 -22.58 7.13 -5.63
CA ARG A 123 -21.36 7.13 -4.82
C ARG A 123 -20.77 5.72 -4.72
N LEU A 124 -19.46 5.64 -4.79
CA LEU A 124 -18.72 4.38 -4.75
C LEU A 124 -18.00 4.17 -3.41
N PRO A 125 -17.88 2.93 -2.91
CA PRO A 125 -16.76 2.50 -2.11
C PRO A 125 -15.44 2.68 -2.88
N ILE A 126 -14.54 3.55 -2.38
CA ILE A 126 -13.26 3.84 -3.04
C ILE A 126 -12.11 3.60 -2.07
N MET A 127 -11.12 2.83 -2.51
CA MET A 127 -9.85 2.62 -1.84
C MET A 127 -8.72 3.09 -2.74
N VAL A 128 -7.79 3.87 -2.19
CA VAL A 128 -6.63 4.37 -2.95
C VAL A 128 -5.33 3.98 -2.26
N ILE A 129 -4.44 3.35 -3.00
CA ILE A 129 -3.12 2.89 -2.56
C ILE A 129 -2.07 3.67 -3.34
N PRO A 130 -1.44 4.71 -2.74
CA PRO A 130 -0.34 5.42 -3.38
C PRO A 130 0.93 4.58 -3.38
N HIS A 131 1.57 4.50 -4.54
CA HIS A 131 2.86 3.86 -4.74
C HIS A 131 3.92 4.85 -5.15
N THR A 132 5.17 4.44 -4.92
CA THR A 132 6.37 5.22 -5.25
C THR A 132 7.43 4.36 -5.93
N PHE A 133 7.10 3.16 -6.42
CA PHE A 133 8.08 2.18 -6.92
C PHE A 133 7.61 1.48 -8.19
N GLY A 134 8.54 1.27 -9.13
CA GLY A 134 8.35 0.43 -10.31
C GLY A 134 8.79 -1.03 -10.08
N GLY A 135 8.73 -1.85 -11.14
CA GLY A 135 9.17 -3.26 -11.07
C GLY A 135 10.66 -3.43 -10.75
N ARG A 136 11.49 -2.47 -11.20
CA ARG A 136 12.92 -2.33 -10.90
C ARG A 136 13.19 -1.56 -9.60
N LEU A 137 12.16 -1.29 -8.80
CA LEU A 137 12.24 -0.45 -7.59
C LEU A 137 12.68 1.00 -7.84
N ASN A 138 12.72 1.46 -9.08
CA ASN A 138 12.93 2.88 -9.38
C ASN A 138 11.76 3.72 -8.85
N PHE A 139 12.03 4.97 -8.46
CA PHE A 139 10.98 5.89 -8.04
C PHE A 139 9.94 6.07 -9.14
N ASN A 140 8.70 5.70 -8.85
CA ASN A 140 7.57 5.79 -9.78
C ASN A 140 6.30 6.05 -8.96
N THR A 141 5.82 7.29 -8.99
CA THR A 141 4.61 7.66 -8.26
C THR A 141 3.36 7.41 -9.10
N HIS A 142 2.46 6.58 -8.59
CA HIS A 142 1.20 6.22 -9.21
C HIS A 142 0.20 5.79 -8.15
N LEU A 143 -1.09 5.69 -8.51
CA LEU A 143 -2.14 5.24 -7.62
C LEU A 143 -2.74 3.94 -8.14
N HIS A 144 -2.87 2.94 -7.27
CA HIS A 144 -3.88 1.90 -7.47
C HIS A 144 -5.16 2.35 -6.79
N VAL A 145 -6.16 2.67 -7.61
CA VAL A 145 -7.52 2.99 -7.18
C VAL A 145 -8.37 1.75 -7.35
N LEU A 146 -9.17 1.46 -6.33
CA LEU A 146 -9.85 0.20 -6.14
C LEU A 146 -11.29 0.53 -5.77
N ILE A 147 -12.23 0.16 -6.63
CA ILE A 147 -13.64 0.56 -6.54
C ILE A 147 -14.56 -0.65 -6.70
N SER A 148 -15.79 -0.56 -6.21
CA SER A 148 -16.79 -1.57 -6.56
C SER A 148 -17.29 -1.39 -7.99
N GLY A 149 -17.77 -2.48 -8.58
CA GLY A 149 -18.45 -2.50 -9.88
C GLY A 149 -19.88 -1.95 -9.84
N GLY A 150 -20.39 -1.60 -8.66
CA GLY A 150 -21.69 -0.96 -8.44
C GLY A 150 -21.58 0.26 -7.52
N GLY A 151 -22.67 1.01 -7.33
CA GLY A 151 -22.69 2.20 -6.48
C GLY A 151 -24.04 2.50 -5.84
N LEU A 152 -24.04 3.27 -4.76
CA LEU A 152 -25.25 3.73 -4.09
C LEU A 152 -25.79 4.98 -4.78
N GLN A 153 -27.01 4.90 -5.30
CA GLN A 153 -27.76 6.05 -5.78
C GLN A 153 -28.64 6.56 -4.64
N GLU A 154 -28.19 7.61 -3.97
CA GLU A 154 -28.83 8.10 -2.75
C GLU A 154 -30.22 8.71 -3.01
N SER A 155 -30.44 9.32 -4.18
CA SER A 155 -31.72 9.97 -4.53
C SER A 155 -32.89 8.98 -4.58
N GLU A 156 -32.61 7.72 -4.92
CA GLU A 156 -33.62 6.67 -5.07
C GLU A 156 -33.46 5.58 -3.99
N GLY A 157 -32.52 5.75 -3.05
CA GLY A 157 -32.28 4.78 -1.99
C GLY A 157 -31.90 3.38 -2.49
N ARG A 158 -31.30 3.24 -3.69
CA ARG A 158 -31.04 1.94 -4.31
C ARG A 158 -29.57 1.72 -4.68
N TRP A 159 -29.22 0.46 -4.91
CA TRP A 159 -27.91 0.06 -5.42
C TRP A 159 -27.95 -0.15 -6.93
N VAL A 160 -27.03 0.48 -7.65
CA VAL A 160 -26.79 0.27 -9.08
C VAL A 160 -25.72 -0.80 -9.24
N ASN A 161 -26.07 -1.98 -9.75
CA ASN A 161 -25.20 -3.17 -9.74
C ASN A 161 -24.04 -3.14 -10.75
N SER A 162 -24.26 -2.57 -11.94
CA SER A 162 -23.34 -2.74 -13.07
C SER A 162 -22.95 -1.40 -13.67
N LEU A 163 -21.80 -0.88 -13.23
CA LEU A 163 -21.16 0.27 -13.86
C LEU A 163 -20.34 -0.22 -15.04
N VAL A 164 -20.63 0.31 -16.22
CA VAL A 164 -19.95 -0.04 -17.47
C VAL A 164 -18.77 0.90 -17.69
N PHE A 165 -17.58 0.33 -17.84
CA PHE A 165 -16.35 1.07 -18.13
C PHE A 165 -16.03 0.94 -19.62
N ASP A 166 -16.39 1.95 -20.40
CA ASP A 166 -16.00 2.02 -21.80
C ASP A 166 -14.48 2.25 -21.88
N GLU A 167 -13.77 1.21 -22.35
CA GLU A 167 -12.31 1.19 -22.41
C GLU A 167 -11.71 2.32 -23.25
N ARG A 168 -12.46 2.91 -24.19
CA ARG A 168 -11.99 4.03 -24.99
C ARG A 168 -12.46 5.35 -24.39
N ASN A 169 -13.76 5.52 -24.20
CA ASN A 169 -14.35 6.80 -23.82
C ASN A 169 -14.14 7.14 -22.35
N ASP A 170 -14.46 6.22 -21.43
CA ASP A 170 -14.32 6.49 -19.99
C ASP A 170 -12.86 6.55 -19.59
N LYS A 171 -12.03 5.66 -20.15
CA LYS A 171 -10.58 5.71 -19.98
C LYS A 171 -10.00 7.07 -20.37
N SER A 172 -10.39 7.59 -21.55
CA SER A 172 -9.96 8.91 -22.02
C SER A 172 -10.47 10.06 -21.13
N LYS A 173 -11.73 10.00 -20.67
CA LYS A 173 -12.32 11.01 -19.76
C LYS A 173 -11.60 11.01 -18.40
N MET A 174 -11.48 9.86 -17.75
CA MET A 174 -10.77 9.73 -16.47
C MET A 174 -9.32 10.14 -16.57
N MET A 175 -8.62 9.78 -17.66
CA MET A 175 -7.25 10.20 -17.91
C MET A 175 -7.15 11.73 -17.98
N ARG A 176 -8.03 12.38 -18.76
CA ARG A 176 -8.04 13.85 -18.87
C ARG A 176 -8.30 14.53 -17.52
N MET A 177 -9.26 14.02 -16.75
CA MET A 177 -9.56 14.51 -15.40
C MET A 177 -8.38 14.32 -14.44
N TRP A 178 -7.72 13.17 -14.49
CA TRP A 178 -6.53 12.87 -13.69
C TRP A 178 -5.35 13.78 -14.04
N ARG A 179 -5.06 13.92 -15.34
CA ARG A 179 -4.04 14.83 -15.87
C ARG A 179 -4.29 16.26 -15.43
N PHE A 180 -5.53 16.74 -15.56
CA PHE A 180 -5.93 18.06 -15.09
C PHE A 180 -5.70 18.19 -13.58
N ALA A 181 -6.20 17.25 -12.77
CA ALA A 181 -6.10 17.30 -11.32
C ALA A 181 -4.64 17.35 -10.83
N VAL A 182 -3.75 16.54 -11.40
CA VAL A 182 -2.33 16.53 -11.03
C VAL A 182 -1.61 17.81 -11.45
N ILE A 183 -1.83 18.27 -12.69
CA ILE A 183 -1.15 19.49 -13.18
C ILE A 183 -1.66 20.72 -12.42
N ALA A 184 -2.96 20.84 -12.18
CA ALA A 184 -3.53 21.91 -11.38
C ALA A 184 -2.97 21.90 -9.95
N TYR A 185 -2.84 20.71 -9.35
CA TYR A 185 -2.25 20.56 -8.01
C TYR A 185 -0.79 21.02 -7.95
N LEU A 186 0.03 20.67 -8.96
CA LEU A 186 1.41 21.12 -9.04
C LEU A 186 1.54 22.62 -9.33
N ARG A 187 0.65 23.20 -10.15
CA ARG A 187 0.60 24.65 -10.39
C ARG A 187 0.24 25.42 -9.14
N ALA A 188 -0.79 24.97 -8.40
CA ALA A 188 -1.18 25.58 -7.13
C ALA A 188 -0.05 25.48 -6.09
N ALA A 189 0.65 24.35 -6.02
CA ALA A 189 1.80 24.19 -5.12
C ALA A 189 2.97 25.14 -5.49
N LEU A 190 3.19 25.37 -6.79
CA LEU A 190 4.17 26.32 -7.28
C LEU A 190 3.78 27.77 -6.96
N GLU A 191 2.51 28.14 -7.17
CA GLU A 191 1.99 29.48 -6.87
C GLU A 191 2.02 29.78 -5.37
N ALA A 192 1.74 28.78 -4.53
CA ALA A 192 1.81 28.90 -3.08
C ALA A 192 3.25 28.81 -2.52
N ASN A 193 4.28 28.71 -3.38
CA ASN A 193 5.69 28.56 -2.98
C ASN A 193 5.97 27.37 -2.03
N VAL A 194 5.18 26.29 -2.15
CA VAL A 194 5.38 25.05 -1.38
C VAL A 194 5.97 23.92 -2.23
N LEU A 195 6.38 24.22 -3.46
CA LEU A 195 7.06 23.30 -4.37
C LEU A 195 8.49 23.79 -4.62
N THR A 196 9.46 23.03 -4.15
CA THR A 196 10.90 23.26 -4.35
C THR A 196 11.39 22.54 -5.60
N SER A 197 12.24 23.19 -6.40
CA SER A 197 12.77 22.61 -7.64
C SER A 197 14.05 23.34 -8.06
N ASP A 198 15.01 22.60 -8.61
CA ASP A 198 16.25 23.15 -9.17
C ASP A 198 15.99 23.98 -10.45
N LEU A 199 14.82 23.81 -11.07
CA LEU A 199 14.38 24.61 -12.20
C LEU A 199 13.71 25.91 -11.74
N SER A 200 13.98 27.00 -12.47
CA SER A 200 13.24 28.25 -12.31
C SER A 200 11.73 28.06 -12.51
N HIS A 201 10.92 28.91 -11.88
CA HIS A 201 9.45 28.87 -11.99
C HIS A 201 8.98 28.89 -13.46
N LYS A 202 9.64 29.69 -14.32
CA LYS A 202 9.35 29.74 -15.77
C LYS A 202 9.56 28.39 -16.45
N LYS A 203 10.71 27.75 -16.22
CA LYS A 203 11.04 26.43 -16.77
C LYS A 203 10.09 25.35 -16.25
N LEU A 204 9.74 25.40 -14.97
CA LEU A 204 8.79 24.45 -14.37
C LEU A 204 7.38 24.61 -14.95
N ARG A 205 6.87 25.84 -15.10
CA ARG A 205 5.58 26.11 -15.76
C ARG A 205 5.55 25.58 -17.20
N ALA A 206 6.60 25.81 -17.96
CA ALA A 206 6.74 25.27 -19.32
C ALA A 206 6.73 23.73 -19.33
N ARG A 207 7.45 23.09 -18.39
CA ARG A 207 7.44 21.63 -18.23
C ARG A 207 6.04 21.10 -17.91
N LEU A 208 5.32 21.73 -16.95
CA LEU A 208 3.97 21.34 -16.58
C LEU A 208 2.99 21.51 -17.75
N LYS A 209 3.12 22.59 -18.54
CA LYS A 209 2.33 22.79 -19.78
C LYS A 209 2.57 21.65 -20.78
N LYS A 210 3.83 21.33 -21.09
CA LYS A 210 4.18 20.22 -21.99
C LYS A 210 3.65 18.87 -21.49
N GLN A 211 3.71 18.61 -20.18
CA GLN A 211 3.15 17.38 -19.62
C GLN A 211 1.61 17.37 -19.61
N TYR A 212 0.95 18.53 -19.57
CA TYR A 212 -0.51 18.63 -19.69
C TYR A 212 -1.01 18.34 -21.11
N GLU A 213 -0.25 18.73 -22.14
CA GLU A 213 -0.66 18.58 -23.53
C GLU A 213 -0.53 17.13 -24.04
N ARG A 214 0.41 16.35 -23.48
CA ARG A 214 0.62 14.95 -23.89
C ARG A 214 -0.41 13.98 -23.32
N TRP A 215 -0.55 12.83 -23.98
CA TRP A 215 -1.32 11.68 -23.47
C TRP A 215 -0.69 11.05 -22.22
N TRP A 216 -1.53 10.62 -21.27
CA TRP A 216 -1.10 9.89 -20.06
C TRP A 216 -1.65 8.47 -20.10
N SER A 217 -0.87 7.50 -19.65
CA SER A 217 -1.37 6.12 -19.54
C SER A 217 -2.16 5.95 -18.24
N ILE A 218 -3.32 5.32 -18.34
CA ILE A 218 -4.04 4.76 -17.20
C ILE A 218 -4.44 3.32 -17.56
N ASP A 219 -4.50 2.42 -16.58
CA ASP A 219 -4.92 1.04 -16.81
C ASP A 219 -6.20 0.75 -16.02
N ILE A 220 -7.09 -0.07 -16.57
CA ILE A 220 -8.32 -0.51 -15.94
C ILE A 220 -8.33 -2.03 -15.99
N ASP A 221 -8.47 -2.66 -14.82
CA ASP A 221 -8.53 -4.10 -14.62
C ASP A 221 -9.85 -4.46 -13.93
N HIS A 222 -10.46 -5.56 -14.34
CA HIS A 222 -11.70 -6.06 -13.74
C HIS A 222 -11.43 -7.26 -12.82
N PHE A 223 -12.10 -7.30 -11.67
CA PHE A 223 -12.02 -8.40 -10.72
C PHE A 223 -13.37 -9.10 -10.61
N ALA A 224 -13.39 -10.39 -10.94
CA ALA A 224 -14.57 -11.24 -10.85
C ALA A 224 -15.15 -11.37 -9.42
N SER A 225 -14.34 -11.11 -8.38
CA SER A 225 -14.81 -11.24 -6.99
C SER A 225 -14.03 -10.37 -6.00
N LYS A 226 -14.65 -10.10 -4.85
CA LYS A 226 -14.02 -9.54 -3.64
C LYS A 226 -12.72 -10.25 -3.26
N GLY A 227 -12.68 -11.58 -3.38
CA GLY A 227 -11.50 -12.38 -3.04
C GLY A 227 -10.32 -12.12 -3.96
N HIS A 228 -10.56 -12.07 -5.27
CA HIS A 228 -9.55 -11.71 -6.26
C HIS A 228 -9.05 -10.28 -6.01
N PHE A 229 -9.97 -9.33 -5.83
CA PHE A 229 -9.68 -7.94 -5.49
C PHE A 229 -8.79 -7.78 -4.25
N LEU A 230 -9.13 -8.42 -3.13
CA LEU A 230 -8.35 -8.31 -1.88
C LEU A 230 -6.97 -8.95 -1.99
N ARG A 231 -6.84 -10.03 -2.76
CA ARG A 231 -5.56 -10.67 -3.04
C ARG A 231 -4.67 -9.76 -3.89
N TYR A 232 -5.23 -9.11 -4.91
CA TYR A 232 -4.53 -8.12 -5.72
C TYR A 232 -4.09 -6.93 -4.86
N ALA A 233 -5.03 -6.28 -4.17
CA ALA A 233 -4.77 -5.12 -3.32
C ALA A 233 -3.72 -5.41 -2.25
N GLY A 234 -3.82 -6.57 -1.58
CA GLY A 234 -2.89 -6.97 -0.51
C GLY A 234 -1.42 -7.03 -0.92
N ARG A 235 -1.11 -7.16 -2.22
CA ARG A 235 0.25 -7.13 -2.75
C ARG A 235 0.96 -5.78 -2.54
N TYR A 236 0.18 -4.74 -2.33
CA TYR A 236 0.55 -3.33 -2.45
C TYR A 236 0.43 -2.56 -1.13
N VAL A 237 -0.31 -3.12 -0.17
CA VAL A 237 -0.68 -2.42 1.07
C VAL A 237 0.45 -2.31 2.10
N ARG A 238 0.79 -3.42 2.78
CA ARG A 238 1.58 -3.38 4.02
C ARG A 238 2.96 -4.02 3.93
N ARG A 239 3.30 -4.63 2.79
CA ARG A 239 4.58 -5.33 2.60
C ARG A 239 5.60 -4.46 1.82
N PRO A 240 6.88 -4.86 1.82
CA PRO A 240 7.92 -4.18 1.04
C PRO A 240 7.60 -4.16 -0.46
N PRO A 241 8.22 -3.24 -1.24
CA PRO A 241 7.98 -3.09 -2.67
C PRO A 241 8.47 -4.28 -3.52
N ILE A 242 9.14 -5.25 -2.89
CA ILE A 242 9.62 -6.47 -3.49
C ILE A 242 9.20 -7.69 -2.66
N ALA A 243 8.84 -8.78 -3.34
CA ALA A 243 8.50 -10.04 -2.70
C ALA A 243 9.73 -10.94 -2.59
N GLN A 244 9.87 -11.68 -1.49
CA GLN A 244 11.06 -12.46 -1.17
C GLN A 244 11.43 -13.49 -2.25
N TYR A 245 10.45 -14.17 -2.84
CA TYR A 245 10.68 -15.16 -3.91
C TYR A 245 11.24 -14.54 -5.22
N ARG A 246 11.32 -13.21 -5.33
CA ARG A 246 11.95 -12.54 -6.48
C ARG A 246 13.47 -12.47 -6.37
N PHE A 247 14.03 -12.57 -5.17
CA PHE A 247 15.48 -12.59 -4.99
C PHE A 247 16.06 -13.89 -5.54
N THR A 248 17.13 -13.76 -6.30
CA THR A 248 17.86 -14.89 -6.88
C THR A 248 19.25 -15.02 -6.26
N LYS A 249 19.81 -13.94 -5.71
CA LYS A 249 21.10 -13.95 -5.01
C LYS A 249 21.17 -12.79 -4.01
N ILE A 250 21.69 -13.05 -2.81
CA ILE A 250 21.99 -12.03 -1.81
C ILE A 250 23.35 -12.41 -1.20
N THR A 251 24.36 -11.56 -1.40
CA THR A 251 25.69 -11.67 -0.79
C THR A 251 26.10 -10.34 -0.17
N ASP A 252 27.30 -10.29 0.39
CA ASP A 252 28.01 -9.08 0.85
C ASP A 252 28.31 -8.06 -0.25
N ARG A 253 28.33 -8.48 -1.52
CA ARG A 253 28.64 -7.64 -2.68
C ARG A 253 27.45 -7.38 -3.60
N GLU A 254 26.41 -8.22 -3.55
CA GLU A 254 25.35 -8.19 -4.56
C GLU A 254 23.98 -8.56 -3.98
N VAL A 255 22.97 -7.77 -4.33
CA VAL A 255 21.56 -8.11 -4.22
C VAL A 255 20.96 -8.22 -5.62
N ARG A 256 20.57 -9.43 -6.01
CA ARG A 256 20.00 -9.73 -7.33
C ARG A 256 18.56 -10.23 -7.21
N PHE A 257 17.69 -9.70 -8.05
CA PHE A 257 16.30 -10.15 -8.16
C PHE A 257 15.78 -10.03 -9.59
N TRP A 258 14.73 -10.79 -9.91
CA TRP A 258 14.08 -10.68 -11.22
C TRP A 258 12.88 -9.73 -11.18
N THR A 259 12.61 -9.03 -12.28
CA THR A 259 11.38 -8.26 -12.55
C THR A 259 10.77 -8.67 -13.88
N LYS A 260 9.47 -8.40 -14.05
CA LYS A 260 8.84 -8.45 -15.38
C LYS A 260 9.19 -7.17 -16.14
N ASP A 261 9.75 -7.32 -17.32
CA ASP A 261 9.81 -6.26 -18.31
C ASP A 261 8.47 -6.18 -19.02
N LYS A 262 7.77 -5.05 -18.91
CA LYS A 262 6.45 -4.87 -19.52
C LYS A 262 6.51 -4.66 -21.04
N VAL A 263 7.63 -4.16 -21.55
CA VAL A 263 7.83 -3.90 -22.98
C VAL A 263 8.15 -5.22 -23.68
N GLN A 264 9.15 -5.94 -23.16
CA GLN A 264 9.60 -7.21 -23.74
C GLN A 264 8.77 -8.43 -23.26
N LYS A 265 7.82 -8.22 -22.34
CA LYS A 265 6.96 -9.26 -21.74
C LYS A 265 7.72 -10.46 -21.14
N ARG A 266 8.98 -10.29 -20.75
CA ARG A 266 9.86 -11.34 -20.20
C ARG A 266 10.36 -11.03 -18.80
N ARG A 267 10.94 -12.02 -18.12
CA ARG A 267 11.67 -11.80 -16.87
C ARG A 267 13.06 -11.26 -17.18
N VAL A 268 13.47 -10.23 -16.46
CA VAL A 268 14.82 -9.67 -16.53
C VAL A 268 15.42 -9.61 -15.13
N SER A 269 16.71 -9.88 -15.02
CA SER A 269 17.45 -9.79 -13.76
C SER A 269 17.94 -8.36 -13.54
N VAL A 270 17.91 -7.91 -12.29
CA VAL A 270 18.46 -6.64 -11.83
C VAL A 270 19.36 -6.91 -10.64
N SER A 271 20.53 -6.28 -10.63
CA SER A 271 21.52 -6.38 -9.56
C SER A 271 21.83 -4.99 -9.02
N TYR A 272 22.10 -4.93 -7.72
CA TYR A 272 22.55 -3.75 -6.98
C TYR A 272 23.61 -4.17 -5.97
N THR A 273 24.47 -3.25 -5.54
CA THR A 273 25.21 -3.45 -4.29
C THR A 273 24.24 -3.44 -3.10
N PRO A 274 24.61 -4.01 -1.93
CA PRO A 274 23.77 -3.91 -0.74
C PRO A 274 23.41 -2.47 -0.36
N GLU A 275 24.35 -1.53 -0.49
CA GLU A 275 24.16 -0.11 -0.19
C GLU A 275 23.16 0.54 -1.14
N GLU A 276 23.32 0.33 -2.44
CA GLU A 276 22.38 0.80 -3.47
C GLU A 276 20.98 0.24 -3.25
N PHE A 277 20.88 -1.06 -2.96
CA PHE A 277 19.60 -1.70 -2.71
C PHE A 277 18.90 -1.11 -1.48
N VAL A 278 19.63 -0.86 -0.39
CA VAL A 278 19.08 -0.24 0.81
C VAL A 278 18.67 1.22 0.55
N ALA A 279 19.46 1.98 -0.21
CA ALA A 279 19.13 3.34 -0.61
C ALA A 279 17.84 3.38 -1.45
N ILE A 280 17.67 2.47 -2.40
CA ILE A 280 16.46 2.34 -3.20
C ILE A 280 15.24 1.98 -2.32
N LEU A 281 15.40 1.03 -1.40
CA LEU A 281 14.33 0.69 -0.45
C LEU A 281 13.95 1.87 0.44
N ALA A 282 14.93 2.69 0.84
CA ALA A 282 14.70 3.87 1.67
C ALA A 282 13.72 4.84 1.01
N GLU A 283 13.75 5.01 -0.32
CA GLU A 283 12.84 5.91 -1.04
C GLU A 283 11.36 5.57 -0.87
N HIS A 284 11.06 4.30 -0.58
CA HIS A 284 9.71 3.75 -0.52
C HIS A 284 9.16 3.63 0.91
N VAL A 285 9.98 3.98 1.91
CA VAL A 285 9.50 4.13 3.28
C VAL A 285 8.59 5.35 3.35
N LEU A 286 7.39 5.15 3.91
CA LEU A 286 6.41 6.23 4.11
C LEU A 286 6.88 7.15 5.23
N ASP A 287 6.61 8.44 5.08
CA ASP A 287 6.83 9.40 6.17
C ASP A 287 5.90 9.11 7.36
N ARG A 288 6.28 9.61 8.55
CA ARG A 288 5.52 9.41 9.78
C ARG A 288 4.10 9.93 9.61
N TYR A 289 3.13 9.22 10.19
CA TYR A 289 1.69 9.54 10.11
C TYR A 289 1.09 9.48 8.70
N ARG A 290 1.77 8.86 7.73
CA ARG A 290 1.23 8.65 6.39
C ARG A 290 0.71 7.23 6.23
N HIS A 291 -0.51 7.13 5.71
CA HIS A 291 -1.18 5.86 5.52
C HIS A 291 -0.86 5.27 4.15
N ALA A 292 -0.56 3.98 4.11
CA ALA A 292 -0.37 3.22 2.86
C ALA A 292 -1.67 3.03 2.07
N ILE A 293 -2.83 3.26 2.69
CA ILE A 293 -4.14 3.21 2.05
C ILE A 293 -4.96 4.39 2.54
N ARG A 294 -5.74 4.98 1.65
CA ARG A 294 -6.75 5.98 1.95
C ARG A 294 -8.11 5.47 1.48
N TYR A 295 -9.16 5.78 2.24
CA TYR A 295 -10.52 5.34 1.95
C TYR A 295 -11.40 6.56 1.67
N PHE A 296 -12.22 6.48 0.64
CA PHE A 296 -13.06 7.56 0.14
C PHE A 296 -14.44 7.04 -0.27
N GLY A 297 -15.34 7.96 -0.60
CA GLY A 297 -16.73 7.66 -0.91
C GLY A 297 -17.38 6.87 0.21
N LEU A 298 -18.03 5.74 -0.10
CA LEU A 298 -18.70 4.90 0.90
C LEU A 298 -17.73 4.18 1.87
N LEU A 299 -16.42 4.18 1.59
CA LEU A 299 -15.41 3.65 2.52
C LEU A 299 -14.79 4.72 3.44
N ALA A 300 -15.08 6.00 3.22
CA ALA A 300 -14.61 7.06 4.12
C ALA A 300 -15.09 6.76 5.55
N PRO A 301 -14.26 6.86 6.60
CA PRO A 301 -14.58 6.34 7.93
C PRO A 301 -15.96 6.75 8.48
N GLY A 302 -16.29 8.04 8.43
CA GLY A 302 -17.60 8.54 8.90
C GLY A 302 -18.78 8.19 7.98
N THR A 303 -18.54 8.02 6.68
CA THR A 303 -19.58 7.56 5.74
C THR A 303 -19.84 6.07 5.93
N LYS A 304 -18.77 5.26 5.97
CA LYS A 304 -18.83 3.81 6.14
C LYS A 304 -19.62 3.42 7.38
N ALA A 305 -19.39 4.09 8.51
CA ALA A 305 -20.11 3.81 9.74
C ALA A 305 -21.63 4.00 9.59
N ARG A 306 -22.06 4.97 8.77
CA ARG A 306 -23.48 5.29 8.55
C ARG A 306 -24.12 4.45 7.45
N THR A 307 -23.40 4.15 6.36
CA THR A 307 -23.99 3.56 5.15
C THR A 307 -23.76 2.06 5.01
N SER A 308 -22.85 1.45 5.79
CA SER A 308 -22.47 0.05 5.56
C SER A 308 -23.65 -0.92 5.73
N ALA A 309 -24.47 -0.77 6.78
CA ALA A 309 -25.62 -1.65 6.98
C ALA A 309 -26.64 -1.54 5.83
N ALA A 310 -26.96 -0.30 5.43
CA ALA A 310 -27.86 -0.04 4.31
C ALA A 310 -27.35 -0.61 2.99
N VAL A 311 -26.05 -0.46 2.68
CA VAL A 311 -25.46 -1.04 1.45
C VAL A 311 -25.59 -2.56 1.44
N PHE A 312 -25.34 -3.24 2.56
CA PHE A 312 -25.50 -4.68 2.65
C PHE A 312 -26.98 -5.10 2.51
N ALA A 313 -27.91 -4.38 3.14
CA ALA A 313 -29.34 -4.63 3.02
C ALA A 313 -29.85 -4.46 1.58
N LEU A 314 -29.46 -3.37 0.89
CA LEU A 314 -29.81 -3.12 -0.52
C LEU A 314 -29.25 -4.16 -1.48
N LEU A 315 -28.17 -4.84 -1.09
CA LEU A 315 -27.56 -5.94 -1.85
C LEU A 315 -28.13 -7.31 -1.46
N GLY A 316 -29.07 -7.40 -0.51
CA GLY A 316 -29.58 -8.65 0.02
C GLY A 316 -28.51 -9.50 0.73
N GLN A 317 -27.47 -8.87 1.29
CA GLN A 317 -26.34 -9.55 1.92
C GLN A 317 -26.34 -9.37 3.44
N PRO A 318 -25.99 -10.41 4.22
CA PRO A 318 -25.84 -10.26 5.65
C PRO A 318 -24.61 -9.40 5.97
N THR A 319 -24.76 -8.51 6.96
CA THR A 319 -23.60 -7.81 7.52
C THR A 319 -22.68 -8.81 8.22
N ARG A 320 -21.38 -8.51 8.23
CA ARG A 320 -20.37 -9.38 8.84
C ARG A 320 -19.68 -8.65 9.99
N PRO A 321 -19.62 -9.25 11.19
CA PRO A 321 -18.89 -8.65 12.29
C PRO A 321 -17.41 -8.55 11.93
N ARG A 322 -16.73 -7.59 12.56
CA ARG A 322 -15.29 -7.45 12.43
C ARG A 322 -14.61 -8.75 12.89
N PRO A 323 -13.70 -9.33 12.09
CA PRO A 323 -13.10 -10.60 12.45
C PRO A 323 -12.22 -10.44 13.68
N ARG A 324 -12.23 -11.45 14.56
CA ARG A 324 -11.24 -11.55 15.63
C ARG A 324 -9.83 -11.53 15.03
N ARG A 325 -8.93 -10.83 15.70
CA ARG A 325 -7.53 -10.73 15.29
C ARG A 325 -6.90 -12.13 15.36
N LEU A 326 -6.22 -12.55 14.30
CA LEU A 326 -5.50 -13.82 14.31
C LEU A 326 -4.40 -13.79 15.38
N GLY A 327 -4.47 -14.73 16.32
CA GLY A 327 -3.43 -14.95 17.32
C GLY A 327 -2.11 -15.36 16.65
N TRP A 328 -0.99 -14.93 17.21
CA TRP A 328 0.33 -15.27 16.67
C TRP A 328 0.59 -16.78 16.68
N ALA A 329 0.28 -17.46 17.78
CA ALA A 329 0.46 -18.91 17.90
C ALA A 329 -0.38 -19.68 16.87
N PHE A 330 -1.64 -19.29 16.70
CA PHE A 330 -2.50 -19.85 15.66
C PHE A 330 -1.93 -19.65 14.26
N SER A 331 -1.40 -18.46 13.94
CA SER A 331 -0.76 -18.21 12.64
C SER A 331 0.44 -19.13 12.42
N LEU A 332 1.29 -19.33 13.43
CA LEU A 332 2.45 -20.21 13.30
C LEU A 332 2.04 -21.67 13.08
N ARG A 333 1.06 -22.17 13.85
CA ARG A 333 0.55 -23.53 13.69
C ARG A 333 -0.07 -23.76 12.31
N ARG A 334 -0.90 -22.82 11.83
CA ARG A 334 -1.57 -22.93 10.53
C ARG A 334 -0.60 -22.85 9.36
N ASP A 335 0.33 -21.89 9.38
CA ASP A 335 1.16 -21.56 8.22
C ASP A 335 2.47 -22.36 8.16
N PHE A 336 2.96 -22.85 9.31
CA PHE A 336 4.25 -23.53 9.40
C PHE A 336 4.18 -24.89 10.12
N GLY A 337 3.01 -25.31 10.61
CA GLY A 337 2.86 -26.54 11.38
C GLY A 337 3.48 -26.48 12.79
N VAL A 338 3.98 -25.32 13.23
CA VAL A 338 4.67 -25.15 14.51
C VAL A 338 3.71 -24.60 15.55
N ASP A 339 3.43 -25.34 16.62
CA ASP A 339 2.84 -24.75 17.82
C ASP A 339 3.94 -24.12 18.67
N PRO A 340 3.98 -22.77 18.79
CA PRO A 340 5.02 -22.15 19.59
C PRO A 340 4.74 -22.21 21.10
N LEU A 341 3.54 -22.64 21.52
CA LEU A 341 3.10 -22.75 22.92
C LEU A 341 3.15 -24.18 23.45
N THR A 342 3.93 -25.05 22.82
CA THR A 342 4.29 -26.36 23.35
C THR A 342 5.79 -26.41 23.63
N ASP A 343 6.16 -27.10 24.69
CA ASP A 343 7.56 -27.40 24.99
C ASP A 343 8.08 -28.58 24.14
N ARG A 344 9.37 -28.90 24.31
CA ARG A 344 10.04 -30.04 23.65
C ARG A 344 9.41 -31.41 23.92
N LEU A 345 8.61 -31.56 24.98
CA LEU A 345 7.88 -32.79 25.33
C LEU A 345 6.42 -32.76 24.86
N GLY A 346 6.00 -31.70 24.16
CA GLY A 346 4.63 -31.51 23.69
C GLY A 346 3.66 -31.00 24.77
N LYS A 347 4.13 -30.65 25.98
CA LYS A 347 3.26 -30.10 27.03
C LYS A 347 2.93 -28.62 26.74
N PRO A 348 1.70 -28.16 27.06
CA PRO A 348 1.32 -26.76 26.90
C PRO A 348 2.13 -25.81 27.80
N MET A 349 2.58 -24.70 27.22
CA MET A 349 3.26 -23.61 27.93
C MET A 349 2.28 -22.49 28.31
N ARG A 350 2.43 -21.94 29.50
CA ARG A 350 1.63 -20.82 30.01
C ARG A 350 2.43 -19.53 29.98
N TRP A 351 1.75 -18.40 29.78
CA TRP A 351 2.39 -17.09 29.88
C TRP A 351 2.79 -16.83 31.35
N VAL A 352 4.03 -16.45 31.58
CA VAL A 352 4.59 -16.20 32.94
C VAL A 352 5.21 -14.82 33.10
N GLY A 353 5.26 -14.02 32.03
CA GLY A 353 5.75 -12.65 32.14
C GLY A 353 6.16 -12.03 30.81
N ARG A 354 6.74 -10.82 30.91
CA ARG A 354 7.22 -10.05 29.77
C ARG A 354 8.59 -9.47 30.07
N LEU A 355 9.51 -9.64 29.13
CA LEU A 355 10.76 -8.89 29.08
C LEU A 355 10.50 -7.54 28.38
N LYS A 356 10.76 -6.43 29.08
CA LYS A 356 10.62 -5.07 28.51
C LYS A 356 11.66 -4.83 27.41
N SER A 357 11.30 -3.98 26.44
CA SER A 357 12.24 -3.45 25.43
C SER A 357 13.41 -2.75 26.12
N ARG A 358 14.63 -2.94 25.60
CA ARG A 358 15.83 -2.20 26.03
C ARG A 358 16.09 -0.96 25.15
N VAL A 359 15.16 -0.67 24.24
CA VAL A 359 15.20 0.38 23.20
C VAL A 359 13.97 1.25 23.32
#